data_AF-A0A938GG97-F1
#
_entry.id   AF-A0A938GG97-F1
#
_cell.length_a   1.000
_cell.length_b   1.000
_cell.length_c   1.000
_cell.angle_alpha   90.00
_cell.angle_beta   90.00
_cell.angle_gamma   90.00
#
_symmetry.space_group_name_H-M   'P 1'
#
loop_
_entity.id
_entity.type
_entity.pdbx_description
1 polymer ?
#
loop_
_entity_poly.entity_id
_entity_poly.type
_entity_poly.pdbx_seq_one_letter_code
_entity_poly.pdbx_strand_id
1 'polypeptide(L)'
;MKHSKVYRGATQEKPTQLNAVRCVVVTVCALINLTGCVTTSNGFGQFYQDMIGTGITNVPPYSGTTEILVASNPTNDVKDLYRNGFVLLGTSAFQGPPQPDVALMSQAKKVGADFVLLRSAYLGSHQAAVPWVQYNPGQTYTTASSGTVNATAWGGGGYAYGTGNYFGTSTTTTPGTFSTQVIPLTVHRYEYEAGFFRRKKPLILGVLPQPLPPEIRQKLERNTGAFIWVVMAGSPAFNANILEGDVILKINGLDVLSDADSDLALWSEQLRKSNLFA
;
A
#
# COMPACT_ATOMS: atom_id res chain seq x y z
N MET A 1 50.66 4.61 37.66
CA MET A 1 49.64 5.35 38.43
C MET A 1 49.17 6.50 37.57
N LYS A 2 48.07 6.31 36.82
CA LYS A 2 46.73 6.87 37.10
C LYS A 2 46.74 8.39 37.21
N HIS A 3 46.14 9.07 36.23
CA HIS A 3 45.14 10.11 36.48
C HIS A 3 44.26 10.26 35.22
N SER A 4 43.19 9.46 35.16
CA SER A 4 42.03 9.71 34.30
C SER A 4 41.23 10.86 34.92
N LYS A 5 40.97 11.91 34.15
CA LYS A 5 40.02 12.96 34.54
C LYS A 5 38.61 12.51 34.14
N VAL A 6 37.86 12.07 35.13
CA VAL A 6 36.41 11.86 35.06
C VAL A 6 35.76 13.23 35.20
N TYR A 7 35.04 13.69 34.17
CA TYR A 7 34.12 14.82 34.30
C TYR A 7 32.73 14.27 34.64
N ARG A 8 32.31 14.48 35.89
CA ARG A 8 30.95 14.27 36.36
C ARG A 8 30.30 15.64 36.48
N GLY A 9 29.44 15.98 35.51
CA GLY A 9 28.73 17.26 35.43
C GLY A 9 27.23 17.04 35.50
N ALA A 10 26.62 17.69 36.49
CA ALA A 10 25.23 17.69 36.93
C ALA A 10 24.12 17.57 35.87
N THR A 11 23.09 16.83 36.27
CA THR A 11 21.70 16.89 35.81
C THR A 11 21.17 18.33 35.78
N GLN A 12 20.81 18.82 34.59
CA GLN A 12 19.81 19.86 34.43
C GLN A 12 18.83 19.42 33.34
N GLU A 13 17.64 19.00 33.79
CA GLU A 13 16.45 18.90 32.94
C GLU A 13 16.02 20.30 32.51
N LYS A 14 15.90 20.55 31.20
CA LYS A 14 15.12 21.64 30.59
C LYS A 14 14.91 21.36 29.09
N PRO A 15 13.85 21.92 28.48
CA PRO A 15 12.76 21.14 27.93
C PRO A 15 12.95 20.76 26.47
N THR A 16 12.39 19.60 26.15
CA THR A 16 12.20 18.95 24.86
C THR A 16 11.81 19.95 23.76
N GLN A 17 12.80 20.42 23.00
CA GLN A 17 12.59 21.08 21.71
C GLN A 17 12.25 20.02 20.66
N LEU A 18 11.00 19.58 20.75
CA LEU A 18 10.31 18.63 19.90
C LEU A 18 10.05 19.24 18.50
N ASN A 19 11.07 19.62 17.71
CA ASN A 19 10.80 20.21 16.38
C ASN A 19 11.85 20.04 15.27
N ALA A 20 13.01 19.38 15.48
CA ALA A 20 14.03 19.29 14.41
C ALA A 20 14.14 17.91 13.71
N VAL A 21 13.69 16.83 14.35
CA VAL A 21 13.89 15.45 13.85
C VAL A 21 12.86 15.03 12.79
N ARG A 22 11.88 15.89 12.50
CA ARG A 22 10.87 15.63 11.45
C ARG A 22 11.42 15.71 10.02
N CYS A 23 12.61 16.25 9.76
CA CYS A 23 12.99 16.59 8.38
C CYS A 23 13.62 15.47 7.53
N VAL A 24 14.29 14.46 8.11
CA VAL A 24 15.04 13.49 7.27
C VAL A 24 14.18 12.27 6.90
N VAL A 25 13.31 11.79 7.80
CA VAL A 25 12.32 10.75 7.46
C VAL A 25 11.27 11.30 6.49
N VAL A 26 10.97 12.60 6.54
CA VAL A 26 10.05 13.26 5.60
C VAL A 26 10.60 13.29 4.18
N THR A 27 11.91 13.24 3.94
CA THR A 27 12.44 13.42 2.56
C THR A 27 12.31 12.16 1.69
N VAL A 28 12.23 10.96 2.28
CA VAL A 28 11.81 9.73 1.56
C VAL A 28 10.29 9.54 1.63
N CYS A 29 9.60 10.06 2.66
CA CYS A 29 8.13 10.11 2.70
C CYS A 29 7.50 11.13 1.72
N ALA A 30 8.21 12.17 1.29
CA ALA A 30 7.66 13.26 0.46
C ALA A 30 7.52 12.94 -1.04
N LEU A 31 8.01 11.77 -1.50
CA LEU A 31 7.79 11.28 -2.87
C LEU A 31 6.88 10.05 -2.93
N ILE A 32 6.30 9.63 -1.80
CA ILE A 32 5.17 8.68 -1.80
C ILE A 32 3.92 9.51 -2.09
N ASN A 33 3.74 9.85 -3.36
CA ASN A 33 2.47 10.35 -3.86
C ASN A 33 1.41 9.28 -3.56
N LEU A 34 0.59 9.51 -2.53
CA LEU A 34 -0.68 8.80 -2.28
C LEU A 34 -1.65 9.10 -3.43
N THR A 35 -1.36 8.61 -4.63
CA THR A 35 -2.13 8.91 -5.86
C THR A 35 -3.12 7.82 -6.24
N GLY A 36 -3.33 6.83 -5.36
CA GLY A 36 -4.27 5.76 -5.57
C GLY A 36 -5.52 5.87 -4.71
N CYS A 37 -6.62 6.35 -5.27
CA CYS A 37 -7.94 5.99 -4.76
C CYS A 37 -8.35 4.68 -5.43
N VAL A 38 -8.40 3.58 -4.68
CA VAL A 38 -8.89 2.30 -5.18
C VAL A 38 -10.39 2.19 -4.94
N THR A 39 -11.12 1.69 -5.93
CA THR A 39 -12.55 1.34 -5.82
C THR A 39 -12.78 -0.18 -5.87
N THR A 40 -11.72 -0.94 -6.12
CA THR A 40 -11.70 -2.41 -6.20
C THR A 40 -11.08 -3.04 -4.94
N SER A 41 -11.22 -4.37 -4.82
CA SER A 41 -10.76 -5.15 -3.66
C SER A 41 -9.29 -5.58 -3.73
N ASN A 42 -8.49 -5.09 -4.68
CA ASN A 42 -7.08 -5.44 -4.83
C ASN A 42 -6.17 -4.21 -4.97
N GLY A 43 -6.26 -3.29 -4.00
CA GLY A 43 -5.39 -2.11 -3.96
C GLY A 43 -3.92 -2.47 -3.77
N PHE A 44 -3.61 -3.52 -3.00
CA PHE A 44 -2.23 -3.90 -2.69
C PHE A 44 -1.42 -4.27 -3.92
N GLY A 45 -2.00 -4.99 -4.89
CA GLY A 45 -1.31 -5.31 -6.14
C GLY A 45 -1.26 -4.14 -7.11
N GLN A 46 -2.31 -3.30 -7.16
CA GLN A 46 -2.40 -2.17 -8.08
C GLN A 46 -1.38 -1.07 -7.75
N PHE A 47 -1.17 -0.78 -6.48
CA PHE A 47 -0.28 0.28 -6.01
C PHE A 47 1.06 -0.25 -5.49
N TYR A 48 1.42 -1.47 -5.88
CA TYR A 48 2.70 -2.05 -5.52
C TYR A 48 3.85 -1.35 -6.27
N GLN A 49 4.80 -0.86 -5.51
CA GLN A 49 6.06 -0.32 -5.98
C GLN A 49 7.19 -1.25 -5.55
N ASP A 50 7.84 -1.84 -6.54
CA ASP A 50 9.05 -2.64 -6.32
C ASP A 50 10.21 -1.71 -5.95
N MET A 51 10.82 -1.95 -4.79
CA MET A 51 11.93 -1.15 -4.29
C MET A 51 13.30 -1.76 -4.59
N ILE A 52 13.36 -3.02 -5.04
CA ILE A 52 14.65 -3.68 -5.29
C ILE A 52 14.92 -4.02 -6.76
N GLY A 53 13.89 -4.12 -7.60
CA GLY A 53 14.08 -4.47 -9.00
C GLY A 53 14.85 -5.79 -9.19
N THR A 54 15.75 -5.86 -10.16
CA THR A 54 16.53 -7.09 -10.48
C THR A 54 17.75 -7.34 -9.58
N GLY A 55 18.01 -6.50 -8.57
CA GLY A 55 19.32 -6.36 -7.93
C GLY A 55 19.63 -7.26 -6.72
N ILE A 56 18.78 -8.22 -6.36
CA ILE A 56 19.00 -8.98 -5.12
C ILE A 56 19.88 -10.21 -5.34
N THR A 57 21.19 -10.07 -5.13
CA THR A 57 22.13 -11.21 -5.23
C THR A 57 22.18 -12.10 -3.99
N ASN A 58 21.44 -11.79 -2.91
CA ASN A 58 21.64 -12.42 -1.60
C ASN A 58 20.36 -12.64 -0.78
N VAL A 59 19.24 -12.91 -1.44
CA VAL A 59 18.01 -13.28 -0.72
C VAL A 59 17.63 -14.74 -1.02
N PRO A 60 17.43 -15.59 0.00
CA PRO A 60 16.93 -16.95 -0.18
C PRO A 60 15.62 -17.01 -0.98
N PRO A 61 15.29 -18.19 -1.54
CA PRO A 61 13.96 -18.41 -2.10
C PRO A 61 12.89 -18.14 -1.04
N TYR A 62 11.70 -17.77 -1.50
CA TYR A 62 10.55 -17.53 -0.64
C TYR A 62 10.32 -18.73 0.30
N SER A 63 10.11 -18.46 1.59
CA SER A 63 10.00 -19.51 2.62
C SER A 63 8.76 -20.41 2.46
N GLY A 64 7.79 -19.99 1.65
CA GLY A 64 6.53 -20.71 1.44
C GLY A 64 5.39 -20.20 2.33
N THR A 65 5.71 -19.48 3.41
CA THR A 65 4.74 -18.91 4.35
C THR A 65 4.87 -17.39 4.42
N THR A 66 3.74 -16.70 4.48
CA THR A 66 3.68 -15.26 4.71
C THR A 66 2.93 -15.00 6.01
N GLU A 67 3.52 -14.19 6.89
CA GLU A 67 2.88 -13.68 8.09
C GLU A 67 2.55 -12.18 7.95
N ILE A 68 1.39 -11.76 8.44
CA ILE A 68 0.96 -10.36 8.44
C ILE A 68 1.12 -9.81 9.85
N LEU A 69 1.87 -8.72 9.96
CA LEU A 69 2.06 -7.96 11.18
C LEU A 69 1.33 -6.62 11.03
N VAL A 70 0.43 -6.31 11.97
CA VAL A 70 -0.23 -5.02 12.01
C VAL A 70 0.68 -4.03 12.75
N ALA A 71 1.11 -2.98 12.04
CA ALA A 71 2.04 -2.00 12.56
C ALA A 71 1.41 -1.17 13.68
N SER A 72 2.08 -1.15 14.84
CA SER A 72 1.70 -0.27 15.96
C SER A 72 2.54 1.01 15.94
N ASN A 73 3.83 0.88 15.61
CA ASN A 73 4.73 1.98 15.36
C ASN A 73 5.57 1.66 14.11
N PRO A 74 5.12 2.10 12.92
CA PRO A 74 5.73 1.71 11.65
C PRO A 74 7.24 1.93 11.60
N THR A 75 7.74 3.01 12.21
CA THR A 75 9.17 3.32 12.20
C THR A 75 10.00 2.30 12.99
N ASN A 76 9.52 1.91 14.17
CA ASN A 76 10.22 0.92 15.00
C ASN A 76 10.03 -0.50 14.46
N ASP A 77 8.82 -0.84 14.01
CA ASP A 77 8.49 -2.17 13.49
C ASP A 77 9.33 -2.50 12.25
N VAL A 78 9.51 -1.53 11.34
CA VAL A 78 10.43 -1.65 10.19
C VAL A 78 11.86 -1.86 10.67
N LYS A 79 12.32 -1.09 11.66
CA LYS A 79 13.68 -1.19 12.19
C LYS A 79 13.95 -2.55 12.83
N ASP A 80 12.97 -3.10 13.55
CA ASP A 80 13.04 -4.42 14.17
C ASP A 80 13.08 -5.53 13.11
N LEU A 81 12.35 -5.40 12.01
CA LEU A 81 12.46 -6.31 10.87
C LEU A 81 13.88 -6.29 10.28
N TYR A 82 14.48 -5.11 10.10
CA TYR A 82 15.88 -5.02 9.66
C TYR A 82 16.86 -5.63 10.68
N ARG A 83 16.65 -5.40 11.98
CA ARG A 83 17.47 -6.01 13.05
C ARG A 83 17.43 -7.54 13.01
N ASN A 84 16.29 -8.10 12.65
CA ASN A 84 16.08 -9.55 12.50
C ASN A 84 16.51 -10.10 11.13
N GLY A 85 17.16 -9.28 10.29
CA GLY A 85 17.73 -9.71 9.01
C GLY A 85 16.71 -9.78 7.86
N PHE A 86 15.58 -9.10 7.97
CA PHE A 86 14.64 -8.94 6.87
C PHE A 86 14.99 -7.70 6.04
N VAL A 87 14.69 -7.77 4.74
CA VAL A 87 14.85 -6.66 3.80
C VAL A 87 13.52 -6.34 3.15
N LEU A 88 13.24 -5.05 2.98
CA LEU A 88 12.05 -4.54 2.30
C LEU A 88 12.16 -4.77 0.79
N LEU A 89 11.27 -5.61 0.24
CA LEU A 89 11.15 -5.92 -1.19
C LEU A 89 10.43 -4.82 -1.96
N GLY A 90 9.39 -4.25 -1.35
CA GLY A 90 8.57 -3.24 -1.99
C GLY A 90 7.48 -2.77 -1.05
N THR A 91 6.72 -1.79 -1.50
CA THR A 91 5.68 -1.16 -0.71
C THR A 91 4.40 -1.00 -1.53
N SER A 92 3.27 -0.97 -0.85
CA SER A 92 2.00 -0.54 -1.45
C SER A 92 1.36 0.49 -0.54
N ALA A 93 0.98 1.65 -1.09
CA ALA A 93 0.30 2.71 -0.34
C ALA A 93 -0.86 3.26 -1.16
N PHE A 94 -2.06 3.31 -0.57
CA PHE A 94 -3.28 3.79 -1.24
C PHE A 94 -4.40 4.12 -0.24
N GLN A 95 -5.43 4.82 -0.72
CA GLN A 95 -6.66 5.07 0.02
C GLN A 95 -7.83 4.37 -0.65
N GLY A 96 -8.77 3.82 0.13
CA GLY A 96 -9.86 3.05 -0.45
C GLY A 96 -10.91 2.55 0.54
N PRO A 97 -11.90 1.79 0.05
CA PRO A 97 -12.79 1.02 0.91
C PRO A 97 -12.03 -0.08 1.65
N PRO A 98 -12.63 -0.69 2.68
CA PRO A 98 -12.08 -1.85 3.37
C PRO A 98 -11.53 -2.90 2.39
N GLN A 99 -10.26 -3.28 2.56
CA GLN A 99 -9.61 -4.30 1.74
C GLN A 99 -9.62 -5.65 2.46
N PRO A 100 -9.86 -6.76 1.75
CA PRO A 100 -9.79 -8.09 2.35
C PRO A 100 -8.33 -8.54 2.54
N ASP A 101 -8.05 -9.25 3.64
CA ASP A 101 -6.72 -9.81 3.94
C ASP A 101 -6.21 -10.74 2.82
N VAL A 102 -7.13 -11.40 2.10
CA VAL A 102 -6.81 -12.25 0.95
C VAL A 102 -6.10 -11.47 -0.16
N ALA A 103 -6.47 -10.21 -0.39
CA ALA A 103 -5.79 -9.38 -1.40
C ALA A 103 -4.35 -9.09 -0.98
N LEU A 104 -4.12 -8.75 0.29
CA LEU A 104 -2.78 -8.54 0.85
C LEU A 104 -1.92 -9.81 0.73
N MET A 105 -2.47 -10.96 1.15
CA MET A 105 -1.79 -12.26 1.07
C MET A 105 -1.47 -12.64 -0.38
N SER A 106 -2.39 -12.38 -1.32
CA SER A 106 -2.17 -12.69 -2.73
C SER A 106 -0.99 -11.90 -3.31
N GLN A 107 -0.88 -10.62 -2.93
CA GLN A 107 0.23 -9.78 -3.34
C GLN A 107 1.54 -10.22 -2.68
N ALA A 108 1.51 -10.54 -1.39
CA ALA A 108 2.68 -11.01 -0.66
C ALA A 108 3.27 -12.30 -1.23
N LYS A 109 2.40 -13.26 -1.59
CA LYS A 109 2.81 -14.51 -2.27
C LYS A 109 3.41 -14.24 -3.64
N LYS A 110 2.84 -13.30 -4.41
CA LYS A 110 3.35 -12.91 -5.73
C LYS A 110 4.75 -12.29 -5.65
N VAL A 111 4.99 -11.48 -4.62
CA VAL A 111 6.29 -10.82 -4.37
C VAL A 111 7.29 -11.78 -3.69
N GLY A 112 6.80 -12.86 -3.07
CA GLY A 112 7.61 -13.80 -2.30
C GLY A 112 8.02 -13.23 -0.93
N ALA A 113 7.12 -12.50 -0.28
CA ALA A 113 7.36 -11.91 1.03
C ALA A 113 7.07 -12.91 2.16
N ASP A 114 8.03 -13.06 3.08
CA ASP A 114 7.87 -13.86 4.30
C ASP A 114 7.07 -13.09 5.36
N PHE A 115 7.25 -11.77 5.42
CA PHE A 115 6.54 -10.88 6.34
C PHE A 115 5.91 -9.72 5.59
N VAL A 116 4.73 -9.32 6.04
CA VAL A 116 4.04 -8.12 5.56
C VAL A 116 3.75 -7.23 6.75
N LEU A 117 4.29 -6.01 6.74
CA LEU A 117 3.94 -5.01 7.73
C LEU A 117 2.79 -4.17 7.19
N LEU A 118 1.60 -4.32 7.76
CA LEU A 118 0.39 -3.61 7.37
C LEU A 118 0.08 -2.50 8.36
N ARG A 119 -0.11 -1.29 7.87
CA ARG A 119 -0.72 -0.18 8.59
C ARG A 119 -2.03 0.16 7.90
N SER A 120 -3.10 0.27 8.68
CA SER A 120 -4.38 0.80 8.21
C SER A 120 -4.86 1.90 9.15
N ALA A 121 -5.36 3.00 8.58
CA ALA A 121 -5.89 4.12 9.33
C ALA A 121 -7.26 4.50 8.78
N TYR A 122 -8.23 4.72 9.66
CA TYR A 122 -9.57 5.15 9.26
C TYR A 122 -9.56 6.66 8.95
N LEU A 123 -9.92 7.03 7.71
CA LEU A 123 -9.96 8.42 7.27
C LEU A 123 -11.33 9.09 7.47
N GLY A 124 -12.38 8.30 7.66
CA GLY A 124 -13.75 8.79 7.84
C GLY A 124 -14.76 8.12 6.91
N SER A 125 -16.01 8.60 6.96
CA SER A 125 -17.10 8.15 6.11
C SER A 125 -17.63 9.30 5.25
N HIS A 126 -18.03 8.98 4.03
CA HIS A 126 -18.69 9.92 3.13
C HIS A 126 -20.02 9.35 2.65
N GLN A 127 -21.01 10.24 2.46
CA GLN A 127 -22.28 9.87 1.84
C GLN A 127 -22.11 9.86 0.33
N ALA A 128 -22.40 8.72 -0.28
CA ALA A 128 -22.56 8.53 -1.72
C ALA A 128 -24.05 8.34 -2.02
N ALA A 129 -24.46 8.63 -3.25
CA ALA A 129 -25.84 8.43 -3.69
C ALA A 129 -25.82 7.65 -4.99
N VAL A 130 -26.54 6.53 -5.02
CA VAL A 130 -26.61 5.66 -6.22
C VAL A 130 -28.03 5.75 -6.80
N PRO A 131 -28.18 6.07 -8.09
CA PRO A 131 -29.48 6.09 -8.72
C PRO A 131 -29.96 4.65 -8.96
N TRP A 132 -31.16 4.34 -8.47
CA TRP A 132 -31.88 3.11 -8.75
C TRP A 132 -32.97 3.39 -9.78
N VAL A 133 -32.78 2.90 -11.00
CA VAL A 133 -33.73 3.08 -12.11
C VAL A 133 -34.65 1.87 -12.17
N GLN A 134 -35.95 2.12 -12.02
CA GLN A 134 -36.99 1.11 -12.15
C GLN A 134 -37.84 1.39 -13.40
N TYR A 135 -38.07 0.37 -14.22
CA TYR A 135 -39.03 0.45 -15.32
C TYR A 135 -40.44 0.14 -14.82
N ASN A 136 -41.38 1.04 -15.13
CA ASN A 136 -42.79 0.91 -14.83
C ASN A 136 -43.53 0.67 -16.15
N PRO A 137 -43.93 -0.58 -16.46
CA PRO A 137 -44.63 -0.89 -17.70
C PRO A 137 -45.96 -0.15 -17.76
N GLY A 138 -46.31 0.35 -18.95
CA GLY A 138 -47.59 1.01 -19.17
C GLY A 138 -48.74 0.02 -19.14
N GLN A 139 -49.95 0.54 -18.93
CA GLN A 139 -51.15 -0.28 -18.83
C GLN A 139 -51.61 -0.75 -20.21
N THR A 140 -52.06 -2.01 -20.28
CA THR A 140 -52.66 -2.60 -21.47
C THR A 140 -54.16 -2.66 -21.29
N TYR A 141 -54.89 -2.03 -22.20
CA TYR A 141 -56.34 -2.02 -22.23
C TYR A 141 -56.83 -2.83 -23.44
N THR A 142 -57.81 -3.70 -23.22
CA THR A 142 -58.49 -4.45 -24.30
C THR A 142 -59.88 -3.89 -24.47
N THR A 143 -60.15 -3.30 -25.64
CA THR A 143 -61.47 -2.78 -25.99
C THR A 143 -62.16 -3.74 -26.95
N ALA A 144 -63.34 -4.24 -26.58
CA ALA A 144 -64.18 -5.01 -27.49
C ALA A 144 -65.06 -4.06 -28.29
N SER A 145 -65.00 -4.15 -29.62
CA SER A 145 -65.85 -3.41 -30.53
C SER A 145 -66.78 -4.38 -31.24
N SER A 146 -68.08 -4.17 -31.10
CA SER A 146 -69.08 -4.96 -31.81
C SER A 146 -70.17 -4.07 -32.36
N GLY A 147 -70.70 -4.42 -33.51
CA GLY A 147 -71.76 -3.65 -34.14
C GLY A 147 -72.43 -4.42 -35.26
N THR A 148 -73.50 -3.81 -35.75
CA THR A 148 -74.30 -4.33 -36.85
C THR A 148 -74.18 -3.37 -38.02
N VAL A 149 -73.67 -3.86 -39.15
CA VAL A 149 -73.56 -3.11 -40.39
C VAL A 149 -74.68 -3.54 -41.33
N ASN A 150 -75.31 -2.56 -41.98
CA ASN A 150 -76.38 -2.77 -42.93
C ASN A 150 -75.91 -2.29 -44.30
N ALA A 151 -76.05 -3.13 -45.32
CA ALA A 151 -75.68 -2.83 -46.68
C ALA A 151 -76.92 -2.92 -47.58
N THR A 152 -77.12 -1.89 -48.39
CA THR A 152 -78.27 -1.80 -49.30
C THR A 152 -77.77 -1.58 -50.71
N ALA A 153 -78.18 -2.42 -51.65
CA ALA A 153 -77.84 -2.27 -53.05
C ALA A 153 -79.12 -2.05 -53.86
N TRP A 154 -79.09 -1.07 -54.77
CA TRP A 154 -80.22 -0.74 -55.63
C TRP A 154 -79.76 -0.65 -57.09
N GLY A 155 -80.53 -1.25 -57.99
CA GLY A 155 -80.25 -1.25 -59.43
C GLY A 155 -81.47 -1.61 -60.28
N GLY A 156 -81.30 -1.63 -61.60
CA GLY A 156 -82.41 -1.79 -62.57
C GLY A 156 -83.22 -3.09 -62.47
N GLY A 157 -82.80 -4.05 -61.65
CA GLY A 157 -83.49 -5.31 -61.38
C GLY A 157 -84.12 -5.43 -59.98
N GLY A 158 -84.04 -4.40 -59.12
CA GLY A 158 -84.67 -4.41 -57.79
C GLY A 158 -83.77 -3.92 -56.64
N TYR A 159 -84.25 -4.14 -55.41
CA TYR A 159 -83.61 -3.74 -54.16
C TYR A 159 -83.14 -4.97 -53.37
N ALA A 160 -81.91 -4.92 -52.86
CA ALA A 160 -81.36 -5.95 -51.98
C ALA A 160 -80.83 -5.32 -50.68
N TYR A 161 -81.14 -5.96 -49.55
CA TYR A 161 -80.73 -5.54 -48.23
C TYR A 161 -80.05 -6.70 -47.49
N GLY A 162 -78.94 -6.42 -46.82
CA GLY A 162 -78.23 -7.38 -45.99
C GLY A 162 -77.74 -6.76 -44.69
N THR A 163 -77.84 -7.52 -43.60
CA THR A 163 -77.31 -7.15 -42.29
C THR A 163 -76.19 -8.11 -41.89
N GLY A 164 -75.05 -7.57 -41.45
CA GLY A 164 -73.94 -8.34 -40.91
C GLY A 164 -73.57 -7.84 -39.52
N ASN A 165 -73.29 -8.77 -38.60
CA ASN A 165 -72.73 -8.43 -37.30
C ASN A 165 -71.22 -8.59 -37.35
N TYR A 166 -70.49 -7.70 -36.71
CA TYR A 166 -69.06 -7.85 -36.50
C TYR A 166 -68.74 -7.77 -35.01
N PHE A 167 -67.72 -8.52 -34.62
CA PHE A 167 -67.13 -8.49 -33.30
C PHE A 167 -65.62 -8.52 -33.48
N GLY A 168 -64.93 -7.55 -32.86
CA GLY A 168 -63.49 -7.43 -32.89
C GLY A 168 -62.99 -6.98 -31.53
N THR A 169 -61.73 -7.27 -31.25
CA THR A 169 -61.05 -6.74 -30.05
C THR A 169 -59.81 -5.98 -30.51
N SER A 170 -59.54 -4.86 -29.85
CA SER A 170 -58.33 -4.06 -30.05
C SER A 170 -57.61 -3.93 -28.73
N THR A 171 -56.31 -4.25 -28.73
CA THR A 171 -55.45 -4.13 -27.56
C THR A 171 -54.59 -2.88 -27.72
N THR A 172 -54.68 -1.96 -26.76
CA THR A 172 -53.88 -0.73 -26.73
C THR A 172 -53.02 -0.73 -25.47
N THR A 173 -51.70 -0.64 -25.65
CA THR A 173 -50.74 -0.56 -24.56
C THR A 173 -50.17 0.86 -24.48
N THR A 174 -50.23 1.46 -23.29
CA THR A 174 -49.66 2.78 -23.02
C THR A 174 -48.14 2.67 -22.93
N PRO A 175 -47.35 3.67 -23.38
CA PRO A 175 -45.90 3.67 -23.17
C PRO A 175 -45.56 3.55 -21.68
N GLY A 176 -44.57 2.71 -21.34
CA GLY A 176 -44.02 2.65 -19.98
C GLY A 176 -43.21 3.89 -19.62
N THR A 177 -42.92 4.03 -18.33
CA THR A 177 -42.09 5.14 -17.81
C THR A 177 -40.92 4.59 -16.99
N PHE A 178 -39.88 5.40 -16.81
CA PHE A 178 -38.78 5.11 -15.89
C PHE A 178 -38.91 5.99 -14.65
N SER A 179 -38.80 5.39 -13.48
CA SER A 179 -38.69 6.09 -12.20
C SER A 179 -37.26 5.96 -11.69
N THR A 180 -36.66 7.07 -11.24
CA THR A 180 -35.32 7.08 -10.63
C THR A 180 -35.44 7.46 -9.17
N GLN A 181 -35.00 6.58 -8.28
CA GLN A 181 -34.91 6.85 -6.84
C GLN A 181 -33.43 6.91 -6.44
N VAL A 182 -33.06 7.89 -5.62
CA VAL A 182 -31.69 8.03 -5.13
C VAL A 182 -31.56 7.31 -3.80
N ILE A 183 -30.69 6.30 -3.73
CA ILE A 183 -30.43 5.55 -2.50
C ILE A 183 -29.12 6.09 -1.88
N PRO A 184 -29.16 6.72 -0.69
CA PRO A 184 -27.96 7.14 0.01
C PRO A 184 -27.21 5.94 0.60
N LEU A 185 -25.90 5.91 0.41
CA LEU A 185 -24.97 4.89 0.87
C LEU A 185 -23.86 5.59 1.66
N THR A 186 -23.56 5.11 2.86
CA THR A 186 -22.37 5.54 3.60
C THR A 186 -21.17 4.67 3.22
N VAL A 187 -20.11 5.28 2.70
CA VAL A 187 -18.86 4.60 2.34
C VAL A 187 -17.77 4.94 3.34
N HIS A 188 -17.17 3.93 3.94
CA HIS A 188 -16.02 4.05 4.84
C HIS A 188 -14.72 4.09 4.04
N ARG A 189 -13.82 5.04 4.34
CA ARG A 189 -12.53 5.19 3.67
C ARG A 189 -11.38 4.95 4.66
N TYR A 190 -10.38 4.24 4.18
CA TYR A 190 -9.18 3.87 4.90
C TYR A 190 -7.95 4.24 4.09
N GLU A 191 -6.88 4.57 4.79
CA GLU A 191 -5.53 4.64 4.26
C GLU A 191 -4.81 3.34 4.58
N TYR A 192 -4.15 2.77 3.59
CA TYR A 192 -3.39 1.53 3.71
C TYR A 192 -1.94 1.78 3.31
N GLU A 193 -1.02 1.30 4.13
CA GLU A 193 0.40 1.20 3.83
C GLU A 193 0.84 -0.23 4.14
N ALA A 194 1.45 -0.91 3.18
CA ALA A 194 1.97 -2.26 3.33
C ALA A 194 3.43 -2.31 2.89
N GLY A 195 4.31 -2.79 3.77
CA GLY A 195 5.69 -3.13 3.45
C GLY A 195 5.85 -4.64 3.31
N PHE A 196 6.44 -5.09 2.20
CA PHE A 196 6.66 -6.50 1.91
C PHE A 196 8.12 -6.86 2.20
N PHE A 197 8.37 -7.82 3.08
CA PHE A 197 9.70 -8.16 3.57
C PHE A 197 10.06 -9.61 3.32
N ARG A 198 11.34 -9.88 3.09
CA ARG A 198 11.90 -11.23 2.97
C ARG A 198 13.21 -11.34 3.73
N ARG A 199 13.51 -12.51 4.27
CA ARG A 199 14.76 -12.74 5.00
C ARG A 199 15.94 -12.59 4.05
N LYS A 200 17.00 -11.87 4.41
CA LYS A 200 18.25 -11.76 3.64
C LYS A 200 19.31 -12.70 4.21
N LYS A 201 20.27 -13.12 3.37
CA LYS A 201 21.48 -13.76 3.90
C LYS A 201 22.22 -12.79 4.84
N PRO A 202 22.79 -13.27 5.95
CA PRO A 202 23.47 -12.40 6.90
C PRO A 202 24.62 -11.64 6.23
N LEU A 203 24.73 -10.35 6.53
CA LEU A 203 25.87 -9.53 6.12
C LEU A 203 27.09 -9.92 6.96
N ILE A 204 28.29 -9.79 6.40
CA ILE A 204 29.54 -10.21 7.04
C ILE A 204 29.72 -9.52 8.39
N LEU A 205 29.61 -8.20 8.44
CA LEU A 205 29.70 -7.45 9.70
C LEU A 205 28.35 -7.38 10.42
N GLY A 206 27.26 -7.35 9.65
CA GLY A 206 25.90 -7.31 10.20
C GLY A 206 25.33 -5.94 10.48
N VAL A 207 25.85 -4.90 9.84
CA VAL A 207 25.37 -3.52 9.99
C VAL A 207 24.71 -3.01 8.72
N LEU A 208 23.75 -2.11 8.88
CA LEU A 208 23.19 -1.31 7.79
C LEU A 208 23.70 0.14 7.94
N PRO A 209 24.74 0.52 7.19
CA PRO A 209 25.23 1.88 7.21
C PRO A 209 24.29 2.81 6.44
N GLN A 210 24.24 4.06 6.87
CA GLN A 210 23.59 5.17 6.17
C GLN A 210 24.58 6.33 6.04
N PRO A 211 24.36 7.24 5.08
CA PRO A 211 25.12 8.47 5.01
C PRO A 211 24.94 9.29 6.29
N LEU A 212 26.00 9.99 6.69
CA LEU A 212 26.01 10.80 7.89
C LEU A 212 24.85 11.81 7.89
N PRO A 213 24.00 11.83 8.94
CA PRO A 213 23.00 12.87 9.11
C PRO A 213 23.65 14.26 9.26
N PRO A 214 23.02 15.35 8.78
CA PRO A 214 23.59 16.70 8.83
C PRO A 214 24.06 17.13 10.23
N GLU A 215 23.31 16.77 11.26
CA GLU A 215 23.63 17.05 12.67
C GLU A 215 24.97 16.41 13.09
N ILE A 216 25.20 15.17 12.67
CA ILE A 216 26.43 14.43 12.98
C ILE A 216 27.59 14.97 12.14
N ARG A 217 27.34 15.35 10.87
CA ARG A 217 28.36 15.98 10.02
C ARG A 217 28.91 17.25 10.64
N GLN A 218 28.03 18.10 11.17
CA GLN A 218 28.43 19.34 11.84
C GLN A 218 29.23 19.05 13.10
N LYS A 219 28.76 18.11 13.94
CA LYS A 219 29.43 17.75 15.19
C LYS A 219 30.82 17.14 14.98
N LEU A 220 31.01 16.38 13.91
CA LEU A 220 32.27 15.73 13.55
C LEU A 220 33.11 16.58 12.57
N GLU A 221 32.61 17.74 12.14
CA GLU A 221 33.21 18.62 11.13
C GLU A 221 33.64 17.87 9.85
N ARG A 222 32.83 16.89 9.43
CA ARG A 222 33.17 15.99 8.32
C ARG A 222 31.95 15.52 7.53
N ASN A 223 32.13 15.35 6.23
CA ASN A 223 31.10 14.88 5.31
C ASN A 223 31.12 13.36 5.04
N THR A 224 32.19 12.66 5.43
CA THR A 224 32.42 11.24 5.13
C THR A 224 32.47 10.38 6.39
N GLY A 225 32.04 9.13 6.26
CA GLY A 225 31.89 8.16 7.33
C GLY A 225 30.61 7.35 7.17
N ALA A 226 30.53 6.20 7.82
CA ALA A 226 29.34 5.34 7.82
C ALA A 226 28.61 5.47 9.16
N PHE A 227 27.39 6.03 9.14
CA PHE A 227 26.52 6.10 10.30
C PHE A 227 25.76 4.78 10.46
N ILE A 228 25.87 4.13 11.61
CA ILE A 228 25.27 2.82 11.86
C ILE A 228 23.79 3.01 12.22
N TRP A 229 22.91 2.75 11.26
CA TRP A 229 21.47 2.90 11.47
C TRP A 229 20.85 1.70 12.18
N VAL A 230 21.24 0.48 11.77
CA VAL A 230 20.78 -0.80 12.34
C VAL A 230 21.97 -1.74 12.51
N VAL A 231 21.98 -2.45 13.64
CA VAL A 231 22.88 -3.57 13.91
C VAL A 231 22.02 -4.83 13.99
N MET A 232 22.30 -5.83 13.17
CA MET A 232 21.54 -7.08 13.15
C MET A 232 21.85 -7.92 14.40
N ALA A 233 20.81 -8.49 15.01
CA ALA A 233 20.96 -9.31 16.20
C ALA A 233 21.84 -10.54 15.95
N GLY A 234 22.75 -10.84 16.89
CA GLY A 234 23.66 -11.98 16.79
C GLY A 234 24.76 -11.88 15.72
N SER A 235 24.88 -10.74 15.04
CA SER A 235 25.94 -10.50 14.05
C SER A 235 27.30 -10.21 14.70
N PRO A 236 28.42 -10.29 13.94
CA PRO A 236 29.74 -9.92 14.45
C PRO A 236 29.79 -8.49 15.03
N ALA A 237 29.10 -7.51 14.41
CA ALA A 237 28.99 -6.17 14.97
C ALA A 237 28.25 -6.12 16.31
N PHE A 238 27.16 -6.87 16.43
CA PHE A 238 26.42 -6.98 17.69
C PHE A 238 27.30 -7.58 18.80
N ASN A 239 28.01 -8.67 18.48
CA ASN A 239 28.93 -9.33 19.41
C ASN A 239 30.16 -8.46 19.76
N ALA A 240 30.55 -7.56 18.86
CA ALA A 240 31.60 -6.58 19.08
C ALA A 240 31.14 -5.32 19.84
N ASN A 241 29.88 -5.27 20.30
CA ASN A 241 29.28 -4.11 20.98
C ASN A 241 29.25 -2.83 20.14
N ILE A 242 29.13 -2.96 18.80
CA ILE A 242 28.80 -1.82 17.94
C ILE A 242 27.32 -1.49 18.15
N LEU A 243 27.01 -0.22 18.34
CA LEU A 243 25.67 0.26 18.65
C LEU A 243 25.08 1.07 17.50
N GLU A 244 23.75 1.12 17.47
CA GLU A 244 23.03 2.05 16.61
C GLU A 244 23.37 3.49 17.01
N GLY A 245 23.69 4.33 16.03
CA GLY A 245 24.17 5.69 16.26
C GLY A 245 25.69 5.84 16.24
N ASP A 246 26.45 4.75 16.26
CA ASP A 246 27.90 4.79 16.09
C ASP A 246 28.27 5.27 14.67
N VAL A 247 29.46 5.86 14.55
CA VAL A 247 30.01 6.33 13.27
C VAL A 247 31.34 5.65 13.02
N ILE A 248 31.42 4.88 11.93
CA ILE A 248 32.67 4.28 11.46
C ILE A 248 33.38 5.28 10.55
N LEU A 249 34.52 5.78 11.01
CA LEU A 249 35.36 6.72 10.25
C LEU A 249 36.45 6.01 9.45
N LYS A 250 36.97 4.89 9.98
CA LYS A 250 38.06 4.13 9.38
C LYS A 250 37.87 2.63 9.53
N ILE A 251 38.34 1.88 8.54
CA ILE A 251 38.39 0.42 8.56
C ILE A 251 39.81 0.01 8.18
N ASN A 252 40.46 -0.76 9.06
CA ASN A 252 41.84 -1.20 8.85
C ASN A 252 42.81 -0.03 8.53
N GLY A 253 42.59 1.13 9.16
CA GLY A 253 43.39 2.34 8.96
C GLY A 253 43.00 3.23 7.77
N LEU A 254 42.12 2.75 6.87
CA LEU A 254 41.65 3.49 5.69
C LEU A 254 40.39 4.28 5.98
N ASP A 255 40.30 5.53 5.47
CA ASP A 255 39.14 6.39 5.64
C ASP A 255 37.91 5.89 4.85
N VAL A 256 36.74 5.97 5.49
CA VAL A 256 35.44 5.71 4.84
C VAL A 256 34.99 6.99 4.14
N LEU A 257 34.92 6.95 2.80
CA LEU A 257 34.70 8.13 1.97
C LEU A 257 33.23 8.34 1.57
N SER A 258 32.43 7.27 1.47
CA SER A 258 30.99 7.38 1.23
C SER A 258 30.24 6.17 1.77
N ASP A 259 28.92 6.33 1.94
CA ASP A 259 27.95 5.25 2.11
C ASP A 259 27.84 4.37 0.87
N ALA A 260 28.04 4.92 -0.33
CA ALA A 260 28.01 4.19 -1.60
C ALA A 260 29.25 3.29 -1.83
N ASP A 261 30.38 3.57 -1.18
CA ASP A 261 31.57 2.70 -1.14
C ASP A 261 31.46 1.58 -0.08
N SER A 262 30.31 1.46 0.59
CA SER A 262 29.95 0.30 1.41
C SER A 262 29.50 -0.90 0.57
N ASP A 263 30.04 -1.01 -0.65
CA ASP A 263 29.87 -2.20 -1.44
C ASP A 263 30.44 -3.37 -0.65
N LEU A 264 29.58 -4.33 -0.33
CA LEU A 264 29.88 -5.47 0.53
C LEU A 264 31.11 -6.24 0.03
N ALA A 265 31.47 -6.08 -1.24
CA ALA A 265 32.71 -6.54 -1.85
C ALA A 265 33.97 -5.98 -1.16
N LEU A 266 34.10 -4.66 -0.99
CA LEU A 266 35.30 -4.03 -0.39
C LEU A 266 35.46 -4.41 1.08
N TRP A 267 34.36 -4.45 1.83
CA TRP A 267 34.34 -4.87 3.24
C TRP A 267 34.61 -6.37 3.39
N SER A 268 34.06 -7.20 2.49
CA SER A 268 34.32 -8.65 2.47
C SER A 268 35.77 -8.97 2.17
N GLU A 269 36.38 -8.26 1.22
CA GLU A 269 37.75 -8.51 0.79
C GLU A 269 38.76 -8.02 1.81
N GLN A 270 38.50 -6.87 2.44
CA GLN A 270 39.34 -6.34 3.53
C GLN A 270 39.23 -7.19 4.81
N LEU A 271 38.03 -7.60 5.21
CA LEU A 271 37.85 -8.46 6.37
C LEU A 271 38.45 -9.86 6.15
N ARG A 272 38.29 -10.43 4.94
CA ARG A 272 38.92 -11.71 4.55
C ARG A 272 40.46 -11.62 4.53
N LYS A 273 41.05 -10.49 4.16
CA LYS A 273 42.51 -10.25 4.23
C LYS A 273 43.02 -10.06 5.66
N SER A 274 42.16 -9.65 6.59
CA SER A 274 42.54 -9.29 7.96
C SER A 274 42.49 -10.43 8.98
N ASN A 275 42.03 -11.64 8.60
CA ASN A 275 41.95 -12.83 9.47
C ASN A 275 41.24 -12.63 10.83
N LEU A 276 40.42 -11.59 10.96
CA LEU A 276 39.82 -11.20 12.25
C LEU A 276 38.61 -12.05 12.67
N PHE A 277 38.09 -12.91 11.79
CA PHE A 277 36.94 -13.77 12.06
C PHE A 277 36.98 -15.08 11.25
N ALA A 278 38.06 -15.86 11.42
CA ALA A 278 38.08 -17.29 11.06
C ALA A 278 37.76 -18.14 12.29
#